data_AF-A0A4V2SX42-F1
#
_entry.id   AF-A0A4V2SX42-F1
#
_cell.length_a   1.000
_cell.length_b   1.000
_cell.length_c   1.000
_cell.angle_alpha   90.00
_cell.angle_beta   90.00
_cell.angle_gamma   90.00
#
_symmetry.space_group_name_H-M   'P 1'
#
loop_
_entity.id
_entity.type
_entity.pdbx_description
1 polymer ?
#
loop_
_entity_poly.entity_id
_entity_poly.type
_entity_poly.pdbx_seq_one_letter_code
_entity_poly.pdbx_strand_id
1 'polypeptide(L)'
;MVGELIPIGGKLSDALVAGWVGAGFIDPFSVADNNGIAGKFLRAIIGPNFEAHKDIASMNAVIASATAMNAVAASATAMNAVIASATAMNAVAASATAMNAVIASATAMNAVAASATAMNAVAASATAMNAVAASATAMNAVAASATAWDIVSASSMAVGKFVAGRAGLAASSYADMNAVAASATAMNAVAASATAMNAVAASATAMNAVIASATAYTAIYSSIQNYRNVLVNTLNSSNKFSRTSINLGNGAGTWDHGINTSSIYIPVLCNDDNDTDYTAYHGFDTSKSFITVPRHSGSITVAAGVGLRGVRLTGVGNTIGFITFDVYTAV
;
A
#
# COMPACT_ATOMS: atom_id res chain seq x y z
N MET A 1 10.48 85.18 0.80
CA MET A 1 10.37 84.86 2.25
C MET A 1 8.89 84.71 2.53
N VAL A 2 8.33 83.52 2.32
CA VAL A 2 8.09 82.44 3.31
C VAL A 2 7.14 82.88 4.44
N GLY A 3 6.00 82.20 4.51
CA GLY A 3 4.99 82.28 5.56
C GLY A 3 3.93 81.20 5.31
N GLU A 4 4.27 79.96 5.67
CA GLU A 4 3.52 78.72 5.50
C GLU A 4 2.31 78.67 6.46
N LEU A 5 1.12 78.32 5.96
CA LEU A 5 -0.06 78.00 6.77
C LEU A 5 -0.14 76.48 6.93
N ILE A 6 0.13 76.01 8.15
CA ILE A 6 0.09 74.60 8.54
C ILE A 6 -1.38 74.15 8.63
N PRO A 7 -1.86 73.17 7.84
CA PRO A 7 -3.16 72.55 8.06
C PRO A 7 -3.09 71.65 9.30
N ILE A 8 -3.97 71.91 10.26
CA ILE A 8 -4.12 71.09 11.47
C ILE A 8 -4.62 69.71 11.04
N GLY A 9 -3.69 68.77 10.95
CA GLY A 9 -3.99 67.35 10.81
C GLY A 9 -4.62 66.81 12.09
N GLY A 10 -5.78 66.16 11.93
CA GLY A 10 -6.44 65.33 12.93
C GLY A 10 -7.93 65.66 13.08
N LYS A 11 -8.86 64.74 13.32
CA LYS A 11 -8.90 63.27 13.46
C LYS A 11 -10.37 62.89 13.25
N LEU A 12 -10.68 61.96 12.36
CA LEU A 12 -12.00 61.30 12.31
C LEU A 12 -11.92 59.77 12.40
N SER A 13 -10.70 59.20 12.43
CA SER A 13 -10.48 57.75 12.51
C SER A 13 -10.18 57.23 13.92
N ASP A 14 -9.69 58.08 14.82
CA ASP A 14 -9.15 57.63 16.12
C ASP A 14 -10.23 57.37 17.18
N ALA A 15 -11.46 57.87 17.00
CA ALA A 15 -12.54 57.66 17.96
C ALA A 15 -13.32 56.35 17.75
N LEU A 16 -13.22 55.72 16.56
CA LEU A 16 -13.88 54.43 16.29
C LEU A 16 -13.00 53.23 16.67
N VAL A 17 -11.68 53.44 16.76
CA VAL A 17 -10.70 52.37 17.03
C VAL A 17 -10.30 52.30 18.51
N ALA A 18 -10.57 53.34 19.30
CA ALA A 18 -10.20 53.39 20.72
C ALA A 18 -11.11 52.53 21.66
N GLY A 19 -12.05 51.74 21.13
CA GLY A 19 -13.00 50.98 21.94
C GLY A 19 -12.55 49.58 22.36
N TRP A 20 -11.67 48.89 21.61
CA TRP A 20 -11.62 47.41 21.64
C TRP A 20 -10.27 46.74 21.87
N VAL A 21 -9.17 47.46 22.15
CA VAL A 21 -7.88 46.78 22.37
C VAL A 21 -7.11 47.38 23.53
N GLY A 22 -7.13 46.66 24.66
CA GLY A 22 -6.31 46.93 25.83
C GLY A 22 -4.81 46.77 25.53
N ALA A 23 -4.02 47.58 26.23
CA ALA A 23 -2.61 47.84 25.96
C ALA A 23 -1.69 46.59 25.95
N GLY A 24 -0.91 46.45 24.88
CA GLY A 24 0.20 45.51 24.74
C GLY A 24 0.89 45.67 23.38
N PHE A 25 2.08 46.26 23.38
CA PHE A 25 2.87 46.69 22.22
C PHE A 25 3.38 45.51 21.37
N ILE A 26 3.01 45.45 20.08
CA ILE A 26 3.76 44.80 18.98
C ILE A 26 3.56 45.66 17.73
N ASP A 27 4.64 46.00 17.03
CA ASP A 27 4.61 46.63 15.70
C ASP A 27 3.78 45.75 14.73
N PRO A 28 2.64 46.23 14.22
CA PRO A 28 1.71 45.41 13.44
C PRO A 28 2.20 45.11 12.02
N PHE A 29 3.39 45.58 11.61
CA PHE A 29 3.87 45.42 10.23
C PHE A 29 5.04 44.45 10.04
N SER A 30 5.51 43.76 11.09
CA SER A 30 6.76 42.98 10.96
C SER A 30 6.63 41.58 10.36
N VAL A 31 5.45 41.06 10.00
CA VAL A 31 5.37 39.73 9.35
C VAL A 31 4.17 39.63 8.40
N ALA A 32 4.38 40.01 7.14
CA ALA A 32 3.60 39.51 6.02
C ALA A 32 4.48 39.45 4.77
N ASP A 33 5.18 38.33 4.58
CA ASP A 33 5.96 38.17 3.37
C ASP A 33 5.00 38.20 2.17
N ASN A 34 5.16 39.18 1.29
CA ASN A 34 4.31 39.37 0.11
C ASN A 34 4.23 38.14 -0.83
N ASN A 35 5.02 37.09 -0.55
CA ASN A 35 5.16 35.85 -1.32
C ASN A 35 4.73 34.57 -0.57
N GLY A 36 4.26 34.66 0.68
CA GLY A 36 3.85 33.52 1.49
C GLY A 36 2.54 32.85 1.04
N ILE A 37 2.29 31.64 1.54
CA ILE A 37 1.26 30.73 1.03
C ILE A 37 -0.18 31.29 1.22
N ALA A 38 -0.43 31.91 2.37
CA ALA A 38 -1.71 32.58 2.66
C ALA A 38 -1.92 33.85 1.81
N GLY A 39 -0.84 34.60 1.54
CA GLY A 39 -0.86 35.79 0.68
C GLY A 39 -1.32 35.50 -0.75
N LYS A 40 -0.87 34.39 -1.34
CA LYS A 40 -1.29 34.01 -2.71
C LYS A 40 -2.70 33.41 -2.76
N PHE A 41 -3.13 32.68 -1.72
CA PHE A 41 -4.50 32.14 -1.60
C PHE A 41 -5.54 33.25 -1.58
N LEU A 42 -5.39 34.26 -0.70
CA LEU A 42 -6.37 35.33 -0.59
C LEU A 42 -6.36 36.27 -1.80
N ARG A 43 -5.20 36.53 -2.43
CA ARG A 43 -5.14 37.35 -3.67
C ARG A 43 -5.96 36.73 -4.81
N ALA A 44 -6.05 35.40 -4.86
CA ALA A 44 -6.85 34.67 -5.84
C ALA A 44 -8.37 34.73 -5.53
N ILE A 45 -8.77 34.89 -4.26
CA ILE A 45 -10.18 34.86 -3.84
C ILE A 45 -10.84 36.24 -3.80
N ILE A 46 -10.14 37.27 -3.29
CA ILE A 46 -10.72 38.60 -3.05
C ILE A 46 -10.22 39.71 -4.02
N GLY A 47 -9.34 39.37 -4.97
CA GLY A 47 -8.91 40.30 -6.03
C GLY A 47 -8.30 41.60 -5.48
N PRO A 48 -8.53 42.77 -6.10
CA PRO A 48 -7.89 44.04 -5.69
C PRO A 48 -8.22 44.49 -4.25
N ASN A 49 -9.24 43.91 -3.61
CA ASN A 49 -9.58 44.17 -2.19
C ASN A 49 -8.61 43.51 -1.20
N PHE A 50 -7.67 42.71 -1.69
CA PHE A 50 -6.59 42.10 -0.91
C PHE A 50 -5.72 43.13 -0.18
N GLU A 51 -5.35 44.22 -0.87
CA GLU A 51 -4.48 45.25 -0.33
C GLU A 51 -5.14 46.03 0.83
N ALA A 52 -6.47 45.98 0.93
CA ALA A 52 -7.25 46.58 2.01
C ALA A 52 -7.37 45.71 3.28
N HIS A 53 -6.99 44.42 3.24
CA HIS A 53 -7.15 43.44 4.34
C HIS A 53 -5.85 42.69 4.68
N LYS A 54 -4.71 43.34 4.42
CA LYS A 54 -3.38 42.73 4.17
C LYS A 54 -2.58 42.16 5.35
N ASP A 55 -3.10 42.10 6.59
CA ASP A 55 -2.30 41.54 7.69
C ASP A 55 -2.37 40.01 7.72
N ILE A 56 -1.22 39.34 7.95
CA ILE A 56 -1.15 37.87 8.03
C ILE A 56 -2.06 37.32 9.13
N ALA A 57 -2.31 38.11 10.19
CA ALA A 57 -3.19 37.71 11.28
C ALA A 57 -4.62 37.47 10.81
N SER A 58 -5.19 38.39 10.03
CA SER A 58 -6.52 38.25 9.41
C SER A 58 -6.56 37.08 8.42
N MET A 59 -5.46 36.85 7.69
CA MET A 59 -5.35 35.76 6.71
C MET A 59 -5.30 34.38 7.36
N ASN A 60 -4.51 34.23 8.43
CA ASN A 60 -4.46 33.01 9.23
C ASN A 60 -5.81 32.75 9.91
N ALA A 61 -6.49 33.80 10.37
CA ALA A 61 -7.84 33.69 10.94
C ALA A 61 -8.86 33.15 9.92
N VAL A 62 -8.77 33.53 8.64
CA VAL A 62 -9.65 32.99 7.58
C VAL A 62 -9.41 31.50 7.34
N ILE A 63 -8.15 31.07 7.19
CA ILE A 63 -7.80 29.65 6.93
C ILE A 63 -8.11 28.76 8.15
N ALA A 64 -8.04 29.33 9.36
CA ALA A 64 -8.44 28.66 10.60
C ALA A 64 -9.96 28.70 10.85
N SER A 65 -10.71 29.53 10.14
CA SER A 65 -12.16 29.69 10.32
C SER A 65 -12.94 28.66 9.51
N ALA A 66 -13.58 27.73 10.21
CA ALA A 66 -14.46 26.73 9.59
C ALA A 66 -15.59 27.40 8.79
N THR A 67 -16.19 28.47 9.31
CA THR A 67 -17.26 29.20 8.63
C THR A 67 -16.79 29.82 7.32
N ALA A 68 -15.63 30.47 7.32
CA ALA A 68 -15.08 31.09 6.11
C ALA A 68 -14.69 30.04 5.07
N MET A 69 -14.03 28.95 5.50
CA MET A 69 -13.63 27.87 4.60
C MET A 69 -14.83 27.10 4.04
N ASN A 70 -15.90 26.91 4.80
CA ASN A 70 -17.15 26.34 4.30
C ASN A 70 -17.79 27.22 3.22
N ALA A 71 -17.77 28.55 3.40
CA ALA A 71 -18.27 29.48 2.39
C ALA A 71 -17.44 29.43 1.08
N VAL A 72 -16.11 29.31 1.19
CA VAL A 72 -15.21 29.13 0.04
C VAL A 72 -15.52 27.81 -0.68
N ALA A 73 -15.64 26.69 0.04
CA ALA A 73 -15.94 25.38 -0.52
C ALA A 73 -17.34 25.28 -1.15
N ALA A 74 -18.28 26.13 -0.73
CA ALA A 74 -19.62 26.24 -1.33
C ALA A 74 -19.65 27.14 -2.58
N SER A 75 -18.65 28.03 -2.76
CA SER A 75 -18.59 28.97 -3.88
C SER A 75 -17.76 28.40 -5.03
N ALA A 76 -18.41 28.07 -6.14
CA ALA A 76 -17.73 27.56 -7.33
C ALA A 76 -16.65 28.52 -7.85
N THR A 77 -16.93 29.83 -7.86
CA THR A 77 -15.97 30.84 -8.30
C THR A 77 -14.74 30.90 -7.40
N ALA A 78 -14.94 30.93 -6.07
CA ALA A 78 -13.83 30.97 -5.12
C ALA A 78 -13.01 29.68 -5.19
N MET A 79 -13.68 28.52 -5.24
CA MET A 79 -13.01 27.24 -5.32
C MET A 79 -12.21 27.09 -6.63
N ASN A 80 -12.75 27.55 -7.77
CA ASN A 80 -12.04 27.56 -9.05
C ASN A 80 -10.74 28.38 -8.99
N ALA A 81 -10.77 29.54 -8.32
CA ALA A 81 -9.57 30.35 -8.12
C ALA A 81 -8.54 29.65 -7.22
N VAL A 82 -9.01 28.95 -6.18
CA VAL A 82 -8.16 28.17 -5.27
C VAL A 82 -7.50 27.00 -5.99
N ILE A 83 -8.25 26.14 -6.69
CA ILE A 83 -7.71 24.93 -7.34
C ILE A 83 -6.77 25.24 -8.51
N ALA A 84 -6.86 26.44 -9.10
CA ALA A 84 -5.97 26.90 -10.15
C ALA A 84 -4.60 27.35 -9.60
N SER A 85 -4.51 27.63 -8.29
CA SER A 85 -3.30 28.14 -7.65
C SER A 85 -2.64 27.05 -6.80
N ALA A 86 -1.46 26.60 -7.24
CA ALA A 86 -0.67 25.60 -6.50
C ALA A 86 -0.36 26.07 -5.06
N THR A 87 -0.06 27.36 -4.89
CA THR A 87 0.19 27.91 -3.56
C THR A 87 -1.07 27.90 -2.71
N ALA A 88 -2.21 28.29 -3.27
CA ALA A 88 -3.49 28.27 -2.57
C ALA A 88 -3.83 26.85 -2.08
N MET A 89 -3.72 25.86 -2.96
CA MET A 89 -3.99 24.47 -2.62
C MET A 89 -3.00 23.88 -1.62
N ASN A 90 -1.72 24.28 -1.64
CA ASN A 90 -0.77 23.86 -0.61
C ASN A 90 -1.19 24.35 0.79
N ALA A 91 -1.70 25.59 0.91
CA ALA A 91 -2.24 26.09 2.19
C ALA A 91 -3.48 25.30 2.63
N VAL A 92 -4.42 25.05 1.72
CA VAL A 92 -5.63 24.26 2.01
C VAL A 92 -5.25 22.85 2.45
N ALA A 93 -4.34 22.20 1.74
CA ALA A 93 -3.91 20.84 2.03
C ALA A 93 -3.15 20.73 3.37
N ALA A 94 -2.46 21.78 3.80
CA ALA A 94 -1.79 21.83 5.10
C ALA A 94 -2.76 22.08 6.27
N SER A 95 -3.91 22.72 6.03
CA SER A 95 -4.89 23.07 7.06
C SER A 95 -5.97 22.01 7.20
N ALA A 96 -6.05 21.37 8.37
CA ALA A 96 -7.11 20.41 8.68
C ALA A 96 -8.52 21.05 8.57
N THR A 97 -8.68 22.29 9.04
CA THR A 97 -9.95 23.02 8.95
C THR A 97 -10.36 23.28 7.51
N ALA A 98 -9.44 23.76 6.69
CA ALA A 98 -9.70 24.05 5.28
C ALA A 98 -10.01 22.77 4.50
N MET A 99 -9.22 21.71 4.70
CA MET A 99 -9.45 20.45 4.00
C MET A 99 -10.76 19.80 4.44
N ASN A 100 -11.13 19.87 5.72
CA ASN A 100 -12.43 19.38 6.20
C ASN A 100 -13.61 20.07 5.51
N ALA A 101 -13.52 21.38 5.26
CA ALA A 101 -14.53 22.10 4.49
C ALA A 101 -14.60 21.62 3.04
N VAL A 102 -13.45 21.40 2.39
CA VAL A 102 -13.38 20.92 1.00
C VAL A 102 -13.95 19.50 0.86
N ILE A 103 -13.55 18.55 1.70
CA ILE A 103 -14.00 17.14 1.61
C ILE A 103 -15.48 16.96 1.99
N ALA A 104 -16.06 17.90 2.74
CA ALA A 104 -17.49 17.90 3.06
C ALA A 104 -18.35 18.36 1.87
N SER A 105 -17.78 19.11 0.92
CA SER A 105 -18.44 19.58 -0.29
C SER A 105 -18.12 18.67 -1.47
N ALA A 106 -19.11 17.89 -1.93
CA ALA A 106 -18.95 17.03 -3.11
C ALA A 106 -18.54 17.84 -4.35
N THR A 107 -19.12 19.04 -4.54
CA THR A 107 -18.78 19.94 -5.65
C THR A 107 -17.33 20.40 -5.58
N ALA A 108 -16.86 20.85 -4.42
CA ALA A 108 -15.47 21.29 -4.25
C ALA A 108 -14.49 20.14 -4.45
N MET A 109 -14.78 18.97 -3.86
CA MET A 109 -13.89 17.81 -3.94
C MET A 109 -13.85 17.22 -5.36
N ASN A 110 -14.95 17.23 -6.10
CA ASN A 110 -14.95 16.87 -7.52
C ASN A 110 -14.08 17.83 -8.34
N ALA A 111 -14.14 19.13 -8.06
CA ALA A 111 -13.30 20.13 -8.74
C ALA A 111 -11.81 19.95 -8.39
N VAL A 112 -11.49 19.63 -7.12
CA VAL A 112 -10.13 19.27 -6.69
C VAL A 112 -9.65 18.02 -7.42
N ALA A 113 -10.44 16.94 -7.43
CA ALA A 113 -10.10 15.67 -8.06
C ALA A 113 -9.88 15.79 -9.58
N ALA A 114 -10.52 16.75 -10.24
CA ALA A 114 -10.32 17.05 -11.65
C ALA A 114 -9.08 17.93 -11.93
N SER A 115 -8.51 18.60 -10.91
CA SER A 115 -7.36 19.48 -11.06
C SER A 115 -6.05 18.79 -10.65
N ALA A 116 -5.15 18.59 -11.61
CA ALA A 116 -3.83 18.04 -11.33
C ALA A 116 -3.04 18.90 -10.33
N THR A 117 -3.12 20.23 -10.44
CA THR A 117 -2.47 21.16 -9.50
C THR A 117 -2.97 20.95 -8.07
N ALA A 118 -4.30 20.83 -7.90
CA ALA A 118 -4.91 20.64 -6.59
C ALA A 118 -4.61 19.25 -6.02
N MET A 119 -4.74 18.19 -6.82
CA MET A 119 -4.46 16.83 -6.36
C MET A 119 -2.98 16.59 -6.04
N ASN A 120 -2.05 17.26 -6.73
CA ASN A 120 -0.63 17.20 -6.35
C ASN A 120 -0.41 17.75 -4.93
N ALA A 121 -1.03 18.88 -4.59
CA ALA A 121 -0.96 19.44 -3.25
C ALA A 121 -1.60 18.52 -2.18
N VAL A 122 -2.76 17.94 -2.51
CA VAL A 122 -3.47 16.99 -1.62
C VAL A 122 -2.65 15.73 -1.38
N ALA A 123 -2.16 15.08 -2.45
CA ALA A 123 -1.40 13.83 -2.37
C ALA A 123 -0.02 14.00 -1.69
N ALA A 124 0.55 15.20 -1.73
CA ALA A 124 1.79 15.55 -1.03
C ALA A 124 1.58 15.86 0.47
N SER A 125 0.34 16.07 0.93
CA SER A 125 0.04 16.41 2.32
C SER A 125 -0.54 15.22 3.09
N ALA A 126 0.16 14.79 4.14
CA ALA A 126 -0.35 13.79 5.06
C ALA A 126 -1.65 14.23 5.75
N THR A 127 -1.77 15.51 6.11
CA THR A 127 -2.98 16.09 6.70
C THR A 127 -4.16 15.97 5.73
N ALA A 128 -3.96 16.34 4.47
CA ALA A 128 -5.01 16.27 3.47
C ALA A 128 -5.41 14.82 3.16
N MET A 129 -4.44 13.93 2.96
CA MET A 129 -4.72 12.52 2.68
C MET A 129 -5.37 11.80 3.86
N ASN A 130 -5.05 12.16 5.11
CA ASN A 130 -5.79 11.68 6.28
C ASN A 130 -7.26 12.13 6.25
N ALA A 131 -7.51 13.39 5.88
CA ALA A 131 -8.86 13.93 5.78
C ALA A 131 -9.65 13.27 4.62
N VAL A 132 -9.01 13.09 3.45
CA VAL A 132 -9.59 12.35 2.31
C VAL A 132 -9.94 10.92 2.73
N ALA A 133 -9.02 10.20 3.37
CA ALA A 133 -9.24 8.82 3.80
C ALA A 133 -10.35 8.67 4.85
N ALA A 134 -10.65 9.73 5.61
CA ALA A 134 -11.74 9.76 6.57
C ALA A 134 -13.11 10.11 5.94
N SER A 135 -13.16 10.53 4.67
CA SER A 135 -14.40 10.95 3.98
C SER A 135 -14.72 10.04 2.80
N ALA A 136 -15.85 9.33 2.88
CA ALA A 136 -16.36 8.51 1.79
C ALA A 136 -16.59 9.35 0.51
N THR A 137 -17.10 10.58 0.65
CA THR A 137 -17.30 11.50 -0.47
C THR A 137 -15.99 11.80 -1.17
N ALA A 138 -14.92 12.11 -0.41
CA ALA A 138 -13.63 12.43 -1.00
C ALA A 138 -12.94 11.20 -1.60
N MET A 139 -12.98 10.05 -0.93
CA MET A 139 -12.44 8.82 -1.49
C MET A 139 -13.13 8.44 -2.80
N ASN A 140 -14.44 8.59 -2.89
CA ASN A 140 -15.20 8.32 -4.11
C ASN A 140 -14.84 9.30 -5.24
N ALA A 141 -14.71 10.59 -4.94
CA ALA A 141 -14.30 11.59 -5.92
C ALA A 141 -12.90 11.31 -6.48
N VAL A 142 -11.94 10.94 -5.61
CA VAL A 142 -10.58 10.57 -6.02
C VAL A 142 -10.58 9.27 -6.84
N ALA A 143 -11.32 8.25 -6.42
CA ALA A 143 -11.41 6.97 -7.15
C ALA A 143 -12.09 7.10 -8.52
N ALA A 144 -13.04 8.03 -8.65
CA ALA A 144 -13.76 8.26 -9.91
C ALA A 144 -12.97 9.11 -10.91
N SER A 145 -11.94 9.84 -10.47
CA SER A 145 -11.10 10.68 -11.33
C SER A 145 -9.80 9.98 -11.69
N ALA A 146 -9.60 9.71 -12.99
CA ALA A 146 -8.34 9.17 -13.50
C ALA A 146 -7.15 10.09 -13.16
N THR A 147 -7.31 11.41 -13.32
CA THR A 147 -6.27 12.40 -12.99
C THR A 147 -5.89 12.36 -11.51
N ALA A 148 -6.87 12.27 -10.61
CA ALA A 148 -6.60 12.16 -9.19
C ALA A 148 -5.89 10.85 -8.86
N TRP A 149 -6.34 9.74 -9.47
CA TRP A 149 -5.80 8.43 -9.19
C TRP A 149 -4.37 8.25 -9.74
N ASP A 150 -4.05 8.82 -10.90
CA ASP A 150 -2.69 8.82 -11.44
C ASP A 150 -1.72 9.52 -10.48
N ILE A 151 -2.14 10.63 -9.88
CA ILE A 151 -1.32 11.38 -8.91
C ILE A 151 -1.21 10.63 -7.57
N VAL A 152 -2.33 10.11 -7.05
CA VAL A 152 -2.34 9.38 -5.77
C VAL A 152 -1.53 8.09 -5.88
N SER A 153 -1.68 7.35 -6.97
CA SER A 153 -0.97 6.07 -7.21
C SER A 153 0.55 6.23 -7.34
N ALA A 154 1.03 7.42 -7.72
CA ALA A 154 2.45 7.73 -7.77
C ALA A 154 3.10 7.99 -6.39
N SER A 155 2.31 8.10 -5.31
CA SER A 155 2.81 8.41 -3.96
C SER A 155 2.49 7.28 -2.98
N SER A 156 3.52 6.60 -2.48
CA SER A 156 3.36 5.52 -1.49
C SER A 156 2.61 5.97 -0.23
N MET A 157 2.85 7.20 0.23
CA MET A 157 2.11 7.81 1.34
C MET A 157 0.62 7.95 1.01
N ALA A 158 0.31 8.52 -0.16
CA ALA A 158 -1.06 8.78 -0.55
C ALA A 158 -1.83 7.47 -0.77
N VAL A 159 -1.26 6.50 -1.47
CA VAL A 159 -1.87 5.16 -1.63
C VAL A 159 -2.08 4.51 -0.26
N GLY A 160 -1.05 4.49 0.61
CA GLY A 160 -1.13 3.88 1.93
C GLY A 160 -2.29 4.43 2.77
N LYS A 161 -2.42 5.76 2.80
CA LYS A 161 -3.53 6.43 3.49
C LYS A 161 -4.88 6.15 2.86
N PHE A 162 -4.95 6.19 1.53
CA PHE A 162 -6.18 5.93 0.80
C PHE A 162 -6.70 4.51 1.01
N VAL A 163 -5.83 3.50 0.91
CA VAL A 163 -6.23 2.10 1.13
C VAL A 163 -6.59 1.82 2.58
N ALA A 164 -5.88 2.43 3.55
CA ALA A 164 -6.25 2.35 4.96
C ALA A 164 -7.66 2.91 5.21
N GLY A 165 -7.96 4.09 4.64
CA GLY A 165 -9.30 4.68 4.70
C GLY A 165 -10.38 3.78 4.09
N ARG A 166 -10.13 3.19 2.91
CA ARG A 166 -11.05 2.25 2.27
C ARG A 166 -11.26 0.97 3.06
N ALA A 167 -10.28 0.55 3.85
CA ALA A 167 -10.38 -0.59 4.76
C ALA A 167 -11.08 -0.24 6.08
N GLY A 168 -11.52 1.01 6.28
CA GLY A 168 -12.12 1.48 7.52
C GLY A 168 -11.12 1.66 8.66
N LEU A 169 -9.83 1.78 8.34
CA LEU A 169 -8.74 1.95 9.29
C LEU A 169 -8.37 3.43 9.42
N ALA A 170 -7.83 3.82 10.56
CA ALA A 170 -7.35 5.17 10.79
C ALA A 170 -6.09 5.43 9.94
N ALA A 171 -6.22 6.15 8.83
CA ALA A 171 -5.11 6.45 7.91
C ALA A 171 -3.94 7.21 8.56
N SER A 172 -4.18 7.89 9.69
CA SER A 172 -3.11 8.52 10.49
C SER A 172 -2.14 7.50 11.09
N SER A 173 -2.56 6.25 11.31
CA SER A 173 -1.72 5.15 11.78
C SER A 173 -0.83 4.55 10.68
N TYR A 174 -1.05 4.96 9.42
CA TYR A 174 -0.34 4.45 8.26
C TYR A 174 0.42 5.58 7.59
N ALA A 175 1.74 5.57 7.72
CA ALA A 175 2.61 6.55 7.08
C ALA A 175 2.56 6.40 5.55
N ASP A 176 2.62 5.16 5.07
CA ASP A 176 2.71 4.81 3.65
C ASP A 176 2.29 3.34 3.40
N MET A 177 2.52 2.83 2.19
CA MET A 177 2.25 1.42 1.86
C MET A 177 3.15 0.43 2.61
N ASN A 178 4.34 0.82 3.08
CA ASN A 178 5.18 -0.06 3.91
C ASN A 178 4.53 -0.27 5.28
N ALA A 179 3.97 0.79 5.87
CA ALA A 179 3.20 0.68 7.12
C ALA A 179 1.96 -0.21 6.95
N VAL A 180 1.30 -0.16 5.79
CA VAL A 180 0.18 -1.07 5.45
C VAL A 180 0.67 -2.52 5.37
N ALA A 181 1.76 -2.77 4.65
CA ALA A 181 2.34 -4.10 4.51
C ALA A 181 2.84 -4.70 5.84
N ALA A 182 3.32 -3.86 6.76
CA ALA A 182 3.74 -4.28 8.10
C ALA A 182 2.56 -4.54 9.07
N SER A 183 1.35 -4.11 8.73
CA SER A 183 0.19 -4.24 9.61
C SER A 183 -0.48 -5.61 9.45
N ALA A 184 -0.43 -6.42 10.50
CA ALA A 184 -1.12 -7.71 10.53
C ALA A 184 -2.62 -7.58 10.25
N THR A 185 -3.29 -6.55 10.81
CA THR A 185 -4.72 -6.30 10.54
C THR A 185 -5.00 -6.07 9.06
N ALA A 186 -4.22 -5.19 8.41
CA ALA A 186 -4.41 -4.89 6.99
C ALA A 186 -4.10 -6.12 6.12
N MET A 187 -2.98 -6.80 6.38
CA MET A 187 -2.58 -7.98 5.61
C MET A 187 -3.50 -9.18 5.82
N ASN A 188 -4.09 -9.35 7.01
CA ASN A 188 -5.12 -10.36 7.25
C ASN A 188 -6.39 -10.07 6.44
N ALA A 189 -6.80 -8.79 6.33
CA ALA A 189 -7.93 -8.40 5.50
C ALA A 189 -7.66 -8.67 4.00
N VAL A 190 -6.43 -8.43 3.53
CA VAL A 190 -6.00 -8.81 2.17
C VAL A 190 -6.08 -10.32 1.98
N ALA A 191 -5.52 -11.11 2.90
CA ALA A 191 -5.51 -12.57 2.83
C ALA A 191 -6.91 -13.19 2.84
N ALA A 192 -7.86 -12.59 3.57
CA ALA A 192 -9.25 -13.04 3.62
C ALA A 192 -10.07 -12.63 2.38
N SER A 193 -9.60 -11.65 1.60
CA SER A 193 -10.33 -11.12 0.44
C SER A 193 -10.04 -11.92 -0.82
N ALA A 194 -11.03 -12.67 -1.31
CA ALA A 194 -10.91 -13.42 -2.57
C ALA A 194 -10.54 -12.51 -3.76
N THR A 195 -11.11 -11.30 -3.83
CA THR A 195 -10.78 -10.34 -4.89
C THR A 195 -9.32 -9.90 -4.83
N ALA A 196 -8.81 -9.59 -3.63
CA ALA A 196 -7.42 -9.18 -3.46
C ALA A 196 -6.46 -10.33 -3.78
N MET A 197 -6.75 -11.53 -3.27
CA MET A 197 -5.93 -12.71 -3.52
C MET A 197 -5.96 -13.16 -4.98
N ASN A 198 -7.10 -13.00 -5.68
CA ASN A 198 -7.18 -13.21 -7.13
C ASN A 198 -6.30 -12.22 -7.89
N ALA A 199 -6.26 -10.95 -7.48
CA ALA A 199 -5.39 -9.95 -8.08
C ALA A 199 -3.89 -10.26 -7.83
N VAL A 200 -3.54 -10.72 -6.62
CA VAL A 200 -2.18 -11.20 -6.31
C VAL A 200 -1.81 -12.40 -7.19
N ALA A 201 -2.70 -13.38 -7.30
CA ALA A 201 -2.47 -14.59 -8.10
C ALA A 201 -2.33 -14.30 -9.62
N ALA A 202 -3.07 -13.31 -10.13
CA ALA A 202 -2.97 -12.88 -11.52
C ALA A 202 -1.75 -11.98 -11.81
N SER A 203 -1.14 -11.40 -10.78
CA SER A 203 0.01 -10.49 -10.92
C SER A 203 1.32 -11.27 -11.01
N ALA A 204 1.93 -11.27 -12.20
CA ALA A 204 3.24 -11.88 -12.42
C ALA A 204 4.31 -11.30 -11.47
N THR A 205 4.28 -9.99 -11.21
CA THR A 205 5.21 -9.34 -10.28
C THR A 205 5.03 -9.85 -8.85
N ALA A 206 3.79 -9.97 -8.38
CA ALA A 206 3.53 -10.47 -7.03
C ALA A 206 3.89 -11.95 -6.89
N MET A 207 3.51 -12.78 -7.87
CA MET A 207 3.85 -14.20 -7.86
C MET A 207 5.35 -14.46 -7.97
N ASN A 208 6.09 -13.68 -8.76
CA ASN A 208 7.55 -13.75 -8.81
C ASN A 208 8.19 -13.41 -7.45
N ALA A 209 7.65 -12.40 -6.74
CA ALA A 209 8.11 -12.07 -5.38
C ALA A 209 7.82 -13.19 -4.37
N VAL A 210 6.65 -13.85 -4.47
CA VAL A 210 6.31 -15.01 -3.63
C VAL A 210 7.24 -16.19 -3.91
N ILE A 211 7.54 -16.49 -5.18
CA ILE A 211 8.45 -17.57 -5.58
C ILE A 211 9.87 -17.32 -5.04
N ALA A 212 10.33 -16.07 -5.05
CA ALA A 212 11.65 -15.70 -4.51
C ALA A 212 11.70 -15.68 -2.97
N SER A 213 10.55 -15.70 -2.29
CA SER A 213 10.48 -15.58 -0.83
C SER A 213 10.75 -16.91 -0.11
N ALA A 214 11.87 -16.96 0.62
CA ALA A 214 12.22 -18.11 1.47
C ALA A 214 11.16 -18.41 2.54
N THR A 215 10.54 -17.37 3.11
CA THR A 215 9.46 -17.52 4.11
C THR A 215 8.21 -18.15 3.48
N ALA A 216 7.80 -17.66 2.30
CA ALA A 216 6.64 -18.21 1.59
C ALA A 216 6.90 -19.67 1.19
N TYR A 217 8.10 -19.97 0.68
CA TYR A 217 8.53 -21.32 0.38
C TYR A 217 8.36 -22.25 1.59
N THR A 218 8.93 -21.89 2.76
CA THR A 218 8.87 -22.73 3.97
C THR A 218 7.44 -22.96 4.44
N ALA A 219 6.58 -21.94 4.35
CA ALA A 219 5.17 -22.04 4.71
C ALA A 219 4.39 -22.96 3.76
N ILE A 220 4.60 -22.82 2.45
CA ILE A 220 3.98 -23.67 1.43
C ILE A 220 4.45 -25.12 1.59
N TYR A 221 5.75 -25.32 1.74
CA TYR A 221 6.35 -26.63 1.98
C TYR A 221 5.72 -27.32 3.19
N SER A 222 5.72 -26.65 4.35
CA SER A 222 5.15 -27.21 5.59
C SER A 222 3.66 -27.53 5.44
N SER A 223 2.93 -26.68 4.73
CA SER A 223 1.50 -26.91 4.45
C SER A 223 1.29 -28.15 3.58
N ILE A 224 2.02 -28.30 2.48
CA ILE A 224 1.92 -29.46 1.59
C ILE A 224 2.19 -30.76 2.36
N GLN A 225 3.22 -30.75 3.22
CA GLN A 225 3.57 -31.92 4.02
C GLN A 225 2.45 -32.26 5.03
N ASN A 226 1.88 -31.26 5.71
CA ASN A 226 0.78 -31.44 6.66
C ASN A 226 -0.50 -31.98 5.98
N TYR A 227 -0.75 -31.59 4.73
CA TYR A 227 -1.92 -32.04 3.96
C TYR A 227 -1.65 -33.29 3.11
N ARG A 228 -0.49 -33.95 3.25
CA ARG A 228 -0.10 -35.11 2.42
C ARG A 228 -1.19 -36.18 2.32
N ASN A 229 -1.80 -36.56 3.45
CA ASN A 229 -2.83 -37.61 3.45
C ASN A 229 -4.07 -37.21 2.64
N VAL A 230 -4.52 -35.96 2.78
CA VAL A 230 -5.65 -35.42 2.01
C VAL A 230 -5.29 -35.34 0.52
N LEU A 231 -4.06 -34.91 0.21
CA LEU A 231 -3.54 -34.86 -1.15
C LEU A 231 -3.55 -36.26 -1.78
N VAL A 232 -2.95 -37.26 -1.12
CA VAL A 232 -2.88 -38.64 -1.63
C VAL A 232 -4.28 -39.22 -1.84
N ASN A 233 -5.21 -39.01 -0.90
CA ASN A 233 -6.59 -39.47 -1.05
C ASN A 233 -7.28 -38.82 -2.25
N THR A 234 -7.08 -37.51 -2.43
CA THR A 234 -7.66 -36.75 -3.55
C THR A 234 -7.07 -37.20 -4.88
N LEU A 235 -5.75 -37.39 -4.95
CA LEU A 235 -5.06 -37.85 -6.16
C LEU A 235 -5.51 -39.25 -6.56
N ASN A 236 -5.66 -40.17 -5.61
CA ASN A 236 -6.12 -41.53 -5.88
C ASN A 236 -7.62 -41.61 -6.23
N SER A 237 -8.44 -40.69 -5.73
CA SER A 237 -9.89 -40.68 -5.97
C SER A 237 -10.30 -39.88 -7.21
N SER A 238 -9.37 -39.19 -7.84
CA SER A 238 -9.62 -38.29 -8.96
C SER A 238 -9.35 -38.97 -10.30
N ASN A 239 -10.22 -38.75 -11.29
CA ASN A 239 -9.95 -39.13 -12.68
C ASN A 239 -9.11 -38.08 -13.44
N LYS A 240 -8.67 -37.00 -12.75
CA LYS A 240 -7.83 -35.94 -13.32
C LYS A 240 -6.34 -36.25 -13.27
N PHE A 241 -5.93 -37.35 -12.64
CA PHE A 241 -4.54 -37.76 -12.57
C PHE A 241 -4.38 -39.25 -12.88
N SER A 242 -3.40 -39.59 -13.70
CA SER A 242 -2.92 -40.95 -13.87
C SER A 242 -1.81 -41.22 -12.86
N ARG A 243 -1.84 -42.38 -12.21
CA ARG A 243 -0.80 -42.83 -11.28
C ARG A 243 0.09 -43.89 -11.93
N THR A 244 1.39 -43.69 -11.85
CA THR A 244 2.42 -44.73 -12.08
C THR A 244 3.32 -44.82 -10.85
N SER A 245 4.17 -45.84 -10.78
CA SER A 245 5.17 -45.95 -9.73
C SER A 245 6.54 -46.19 -10.36
N ILE A 246 7.57 -45.55 -9.81
CA ILE A 246 8.95 -45.68 -10.28
C ILE A 246 9.87 -45.97 -9.09
N ASN A 247 10.94 -46.71 -9.32
CA ASN A 247 12.07 -46.79 -8.40
C ASN A 247 13.16 -45.83 -8.89
N LEU A 248 13.61 -44.95 -8.02
CA LEU A 248 14.66 -43.99 -8.31
C LEU A 248 15.80 -44.21 -7.31
N GLY A 249 17.03 -44.30 -7.80
CA GLY A 249 18.20 -44.65 -6.98
C GLY A 249 18.79 -46.01 -7.32
N ASN A 250 20.09 -46.15 -7.08
CA ASN A 250 20.81 -47.41 -7.01
C ASN A 250 22.09 -47.21 -6.18
N GLY A 251 21.94 -46.74 -4.94
CA GLY A 251 23.06 -46.45 -4.04
C GLY A 251 23.55 -45.02 -4.03
N ALA A 252 24.86 -44.85 -4.20
CA ALA A 252 25.51 -43.55 -4.29
C ALA A 252 25.25 -42.88 -5.65
N GLY A 253 24.79 -41.64 -5.66
CA GLY A 253 24.60 -40.91 -6.91
C GLY A 253 23.52 -39.85 -6.88
N THR A 254 23.15 -39.37 -8.08
CA THR A 254 22.07 -38.40 -8.29
C THR A 254 21.19 -38.87 -9.43
N TRP A 255 19.88 -38.84 -9.23
CA TRP A 255 18.89 -39.28 -10.19
C TRP A 255 17.78 -38.26 -10.31
N ASP A 256 17.50 -37.85 -11.54
CA ASP A 256 16.46 -36.87 -11.85
C ASP A 256 15.31 -37.57 -12.57
N HIS A 257 14.07 -37.23 -12.19
CA HIS A 257 12.91 -37.72 -12.91
C HIS A 257 11.79 -36.67 -13.00
N GLY A 258 11.24 -36.52 -14.22
CA GLY A 258 10.14 -35.59 -14.52
C GLY A 258 10.42 -34.15 -14.12
N ILE A 259 11.66 -33.68 -14.23
CA ILE A 259 11.99 -32.32 -13.83
C ILE A 259 11.26 -31.33 -14.73
N ASN A 260 10.66 -30.32 -14.11
CA ASN A 260 9.85 -29.30 -14.76
C ASN A 260 8.56 -29.79 -15.44
N THR A 261 8.16 -31.05 -15.23
CA THR A 261 6.86 -31.55 -15.70
C THR A 261 5.74 -31.16 -14.74
N SER A 262 4.48 -31.31 -15.15
CA SER A 262 3.31 -31.09 -14.29
C SER A 262 2.96 -32.34 -13.46
N SER A 263 3.98 -33.02 -12.94
CA SER A 263 3.82 -34.27 -12.18
C SER A 263 4.10 -34.07 -10.69
N ILE A 264 3.39 -34.83 -9.85
CA ILE A 264 3.53 -34.87 -8.39
C ILE A 264 4.16 -36.21 -8.02
N TYR A 265 5.16 -36.18 -7.13
CA TYR A 265 5.92 -37.35 -6.68
C TYR A 265 5.65 -37.60 -5.20
N ILE A 266 5.09 -38.75 -4.86
CA ILE A 266 4.86 -39.17 -3.48
C ILE A 266 5.80 -40.32 -3.17
N PRO A 267 6.86 -40.15 -2.35
CA PRO A 267 7.66 -41.29 -1.91
C PRO A 267 6.78 -42.19 -1.05
N VAL A 268 6.84 -43.50 -1.30
CA VAL A 268 6.01 -44.49 -0.58
C VAL A 268 6.84 -45.56 0.11
N LEU A 269 8.01 -45.87 -0.43
CA LEU A 269 8.89 -46.90 0.09
C LEU A 269 10.35 -46.51 -0.15
N CYS A 270 11.22 -46.86 0.78
CA CYS A 270 12.67 -46.83 0.57
C CYS A 270 13.21 -48.22 0.88
N ASN A 271 14.08 -48.72 0.01
CA ASN A 271 14.81 -49.95 0.23
C ASN A 271 16.30 -49.63 0.28
N ASP A 272 16.96 -50.06 1.34
CA ASP A 272 18.38 -49.85 1.56
C ASP A 272 18.98 -51.10 2.24
N ASP A 273 20.28 -51.30 2.09
CA ASP A 273 21.03 -52.39 2.74
C ASP A 273 21.93 -51.87 3.87
N ASN A 274 21.48 -50.78 4.51
CA ASN A 274 22.05 -50.11 5.67
C ASN A 274 23.33 -49.33 5.37
N ASP A 275 23.40 -48.73 4.19
CA ASP A 275 24.60 -48.09 3.72
C ASP A 275 24.36 -46.75 3.01
N THR A 276 23.14 -46.46 2.55
CA THR A 276 22.85 -45.26 1.76
C THR A 276 21.83 -44.35 2.45
N ASP A 277 22.24 -43.11 2.70
CA ASP A 277 21.28 -42.05 3.05
C ASP A 277 20.69 -41.45 1.77
N TYR A 278 19.37 -41.44 1.66
CA TYR A 278 18.67 -40.85 0.54
C TYR A 278 18.07 -39.49 0.90
N THR A 279 18.27 -38.49 0.05
CA THR A 279 17.58 -37.20 0.15
C THR A 279 16.93 -36.85 -1.18
N ALA A 280 15.64 -36.50 -1.15
CA ALA A 280 14.90 -36.09 -2.32
C ALA A 280 14.54 -34.60 -2.28
N TYR A 281 14.64 -33.95 -3.44
CA TYR A 281 14.54 -32.51 -3.62
C TYR A 281 13.49 -32.14 -4.66
N HIS A 282 12.90 -30.95 -4.49
CA HIS A 282 11.95 -30.39 -5.45
C HIS A 282 12.67 -29.95 -6.74
N GLY A 283 12.37 -30.58 -7.87
CA GLY A 283 13.04 -30.28 -9.13
C GLY A 283 14.56 -30.43 -9.02
N PHE A 284 15.34 -29.43 -9.47
CA PHE A 284 16.81 -29.46 -9.45
C PHE A 284 17.45 -28.79 -8.22
N ASP A 285 16.67 -28.11 -7.37
CA ASP A 285 17.21 -27.27 -6.30
C ASP A 285 17.56 -28.11 -5.07
N THR A 286 18.85 -28.40 -4.89
CA THR A 286 19.37 -29.19 -3.77
C THR A 286 19.35 -28.44 -2.43
N SER A 287 18.95 -27.16 -2.39
CA SER A 287 18.68 -26.47 -1.13
C SER A 287 17.29 -26.80 -0.56
N LYS A 288 16.45 -27.50 -1.34
CA LYS A 288 15.01 -27.67 -1.10
C LYS A 288 14.62 -29.14 -1.02
N SER A 289 15.10 -29.85 0.01
CA SER A 289 14.70 -31.24 0.25
C SER A 289 13.30 -31.32 0.85
N PHE A 290 12.54 -32.36 0.46
CA PHE A 290 11.23 -32.66 1.04
C PHE A 290 11.17 -33.95 1.84
N ILE A 291 12.21 -34.77 1.74
CA ILE A 291 12.41 -35.95 2.57
C ILE A 291 13.89 -36.30 2.60
N THR A 292 14.35 -36.70 3.79
CA THR A 292 15.60 -37.44 3.97
C THR A 292 15.22 -38.75 4.64
N VAL A 293 15.64 -39.85 4.01
CA VAL A 293 15.49 -41.20 4.54
C VAL A 293 16.87 -41.68 4.95
N PRO A 294 17.16 -41.78 6.26
CA PRO A 294 18.43 -42.30 6.72
C PRO A 294 18.64 -43.75 6.27
N ARG A 295 19.91 -44.16 6.16
CA ARG A 295 20.28 -45.55 5.90
C ARG A 295 19.59 -46.52 6.87
N HIS A 296 19.18 -47.67 6.36
CA HIS A 296 18.43 -48.70 7.07
C HIS A 296 18.52 -50.04 6.34
N SER A 297 18.17 -51.15 6.98
CA SER A 297 18.17 -52.46 6.30
C SER A 297 16.77 -52.87 5.86
N GLY A 298 16.65 -53.30 4.61
CA GLY A 298 15.41 -53.77 4.01
C GLY A 298 14.51 -52.63 3.53
N SER A 299 13.22 -52.92 3.38
CA SER A 299 12.23 -51.95 2.91
C SER A 299 11.49 -51.28 4.08
N ILE A 300 11.45 -49.96 4.09
CA ILE A 300 10.62 -49.17 5.01
C ILE A 300 9.58 -48.33 4.26
N THR A 301 8.45 -48.07 4.90
CA THR A 301 7.43 -47.16 4.37
C THR A 301 7.87 -45.71 4.55
N VAL A 302 7.67 -44.89 3.51
CA VAL A 302 7.90 -43.45 3.58
C VAL A 302 6.56 -42.73 3.74
N ALA A 303 6.34 -42.15 4.92
CA ALA A 303 5.08 -41.53 5.31
C ALA A 303 5.05 -40.00 5.18
N ALA A 304 6.13 -39.39 4.71
CA ALA A 304 6.28 -37.94 4.55
C ALA A 304 6.88 -37.60 3.18
N GLY A 305 6.80 -36.34 2.76
CA GLY A 305 7.32 -35.90 1.48
C GLY A 305 6.27 -35.82 0.37
N VAL A 306 6.33 -34.72 -0.37
CA VAL A 306 5.60 -34.49 -1.62
C VAL A 306 6.53 -33.68 -2.54
N GLY A 307 7.00 -34.31 -3.61
CA GLY A 307 7.73 -33.64 -4.69
C GLY A 307 6.75 -33.01 -5.68
N LEU A 308 7.04 -31.79 -6.12
CA LEU A 308 6.27 -31.07 -7.13
C LEU A 308 7.19 -30.76 -8.30
N ARG A 309 6.66 -30.90 -9.53
CA ARG A 309 7.38 -30.62 -10.78
C ARG A 309 8.68 -31.39 -10.96
N GLY A 310 8.63 -32.67 -10.60
CA GLY A 310 9.78 -33.57 -10.65
C GLY A 310 10.44 -33.79 -9.30
N VAL A 311 11.41 -34.70 -9.30
CA VAL A 311 12.23 -35.03 -8.15
C VAL A 311 13.68 -35.22 -8.58
N ARG A 312 14.59 -34.65 -7.80
CA ARG A 312 16.00 -35.05 -7.77
C ARG A 312 16.22 -35.87 -6.52
N LEU A 313 16.76 -37.07 -6.66
CA LEU A 313 17.17 -37.93 -5.56
C LEU A 313 18.69 -37.96 -5.50
N THR A 314 19.27 -37.79 -4.32
CA THR A 314 20.68 -38.07 -4.07
C THR A 314 20.80 -39.20 -3.07
N GLY A 315 21.72 -40.13 -3.33
CA GLY A 315 22.12 -41.16 -2.37
C GLY A 315 23.58 -40.99 -2.00
N VAL A 316 23.90 -41.14 -0.72
CA VAL A 316 25.27 -41.11 -0.19
C VAL A 316 25.52 -42.44 0.52
N GLY A 317 26.24 -43.35 -0.14
CA GLY A 317 26.47 -44.74 0.28
C GLY A 317 27.38 -45.47 -0.71
N ASN A 318 27.28 -46.81 -0.82
CA ASN A 318 28.09 -47.63 -1.74
C ASN A 318 27.29 -48.73 -2.49
N THR A 319 26.22 -49.30 -1.92
CA THR A 319 25.52 -50.49 -2.45
C THR A 319 24.11 -50.20 -2.98
N ILE A 320 23.25 -51.22 -3.20
CA ILE A 320 21.98 -51.09 -3.95
C ILE A 320 20.88 -50.58 -3.02
N GLY A 321 20.29 -49.44 -3.38
CA GLY A 321 19.07 -48.95 -2.74
C GLY A 321 18.28 -48.00 -3.65
N PHE A 322 17.03 -47.76 -3.31
CA PHE A 322 16.16 -46.86 -4.06
C PHE A 322 15.03 -46.31 -3.20
N ILE A 323 14.42 -45.22 -3.66
CA ILE A 323 13.11 -44.78 -3.21
C ILE A 323 12.09 -45.06 -4.32
N THR A 324 10.99 -45.72 -3.94
CA THR A 324 9.80 -45.84 -4.79
C THR A 324 8.96 -44.58 -4.64
N PHE A 325 8.65 -43.94 -5.77
CA PHE A 325 7.73 -42.82 -5.85
C PHE A 325 6.49 -43.22 -6.64
N ASP A 326 5.32 -42.91 -6.10
CA ASP A 326 4.13 -42.77 -6.93
C ASP A 326 4.20 -41.44 -7.68
N VAL A 327 3.99 -41.49 -8.99
CA VAL A 327 4.00 -40.34 -9.88
C VAL A 327 2.58 -40.09 -10.37
N TYR A 328 2.03 -38.95 -10.01
CA TYR A 328 0.71 -38.50 -10.45
C TYR A 328 0.90 -37.44 -11.53
N THR A 329 0.40 -37.71 -12.74
CA THR A 329 0.45 -36.77 -13.87
C THR A 329 -0.96 -36.40 -14.26
N ALA A 330 -1.24 -35.12 -14.51
CA ALA A 330 -2.56 -34.67 -14.93
C ALA A 330 -2.96 -35.34 -16.27
N VAL A 331 -4.21 -35.80 -16.38
CA VAL A 331 -4.83 -36.33 -17.61
C VAL A 331 -5.73 -35.30 -18.28
#